data_AF-A0A4Y4F484-F1
#
_entry.id   AF-A0A4Y4F484-F1
#
_cell.length_a   1.000
_cell.length_b   1.000
_cell.length_c   1.000
_cell.angle_alpha   90.00
_cell.angle_beta   90.00
_cell.angle_gamma   90.00
#
_symmetry.space_group_name_H-M   'P 1'
#
loop_
_entity.id
_entity.type
_entity.pdbx_description
1 polymer ?
#
loop_
_entity_poly.entity_id
_entity_poly.type
_entity_poly.pdbx_seq_one_letter_code
_entity_poly.pdbx_strand_id
1 'polypeptide(L)'
;MHDVSDDLKLGINTMTLTHLNAQGEARMVDVADKPESRREASASGAIYMHPATLQRLADGNLPKGDVLATARIAAIQGAKRTHELIPLCHALPLSKVEVDFRVDEAAGCVHVFAHCRLNGRTGVEMEALTAVSVACLTLYDMCKAVDKDMVIGSIQLDEKSGGMSGDYQRAASAERTPIVTGEGASGEVSLGSLIGADEPCVRVKCLAELRERLGIGEVNVPFERMKSADVSGLKTVLKSMDSRFVGLEEGRILCAVNQVMAGDATPLTADDEVAFFPPVTGG
;
A
#
# COMPACT_ATOMS: atom_id res chain seq x y z
N MET A 1 -24.74 -1.16 61.25
CA MET A 1 -24.56 0.30 61.33
C MET A 1 -23.17 0.56 60.80
N HIS A 2 -23.05 1.36 59.73
CA HIS A 2 -21.80 1.60 59.00
C HIS A 2 -20.63 1.96 59.93
N ASP A 3 -19.46 1.40 59.64
CA ASP A 3 -18.25 2.22 59.57
C ASP A 3 -17.22 1.55 58.66
N VAL A 4 -17.06 2.08 57.45
CA VAL A 4 -15.97 1.76 56.51
C VAL A 4 -15.27 3.08 56.24
N SER A 5 -14.65 3.61 57.28
CA SER A 5 -13.78 4.77 57.21
C SER A 5 -12.33 4.30 57.37
N ASP A 6 -11.77 3.71 56.30
CA ASP A 6 -10.29 3.65 56.19
C ASP A 6 -9.70 3.35 54.79
N ASP A 7 -10.43 3.56 53.69
CA ASP A 7 -9.85 3.49 52.34
C ASP A 7 -9.63 4.89 51.75
N LEU A 8 -8.78 5.67 52.43
CA LEU A 8 -8.16 6.85 51.85
C LEU A 8 -6.68 6.55 51.58
N LYS A 9 -6.37 5.79 50.50
CA LYS A 9 -5.02 5.67 49.88
C LYS A 9 -5.05 4.76 48.65
N LEU A 10 -5.33 5.35 47.50
CA LEU A 10 -4.71 5.17 46.19
C LEU A 10 -5.73 5.68 45.18
N GLY A 11 -5.39 6.75 44.44
CA GLY A 11 -6.16 7.20 43.29
C GLY A 11 -6.05 6.19 42.15
N ILE A 12 -6.64 5.01 42.32
CA ILE A 12 -6.86 4.07 41.22
C ILE A 12 -8.03 4.66 40.44
N ASN A 13 -7.71 5.40 39.38
CA ASN A 13 -8.67 5.62 38.31
C ASN A 13 -9.08 4.23 37.81
N THR A 14 -10.23 3.72 38.24
CA THR A 14 -10.84 2.51 37.70
C THR A 14 -11.27 2.81 36.27
N MET A 15 -10.31 2.77 35.35
CA MET A 15 -10.54 2.69 33.92
C MET A 15 -11.18 1.34 33.66
N THR A 16 -12.51 1.32 33.58
CA THR A 16 -13.27 0.11 33.27
C THR A 16 -12.78 -0.45 31.93
N LEU A 17 -12.07 -1.58 31.96
CA LEU A 17 -11.59 -2.26 30.77
C LEU A 17 -12.79 -2.72 29.94
N THR A 18 -13.05 -2.04 28.82
CA THR A 18 -14.27 -2.26 28.03
C THR A 18 -14.34 -3.66 27.41
N HIS A 19 -13.19 -4.31 27.21
CA HIS A 19 -13.09 -5.66 26.62
C HIS A 19 -13.26 -6.81 27.62
N LEU A 20 -13.52 -6.54 28.88
CA LEU A 20 -13.81 -7.56 29.89
C LEU A 20 -15.28 -7.49 30.32
N ASN A 21 -15.90 -8.64 30.59
CA ASN A 21 -17.20 -8.71 31.25
C ASN A 21 -17.05 -8.58 32.78
N ALA A 22 -18.17 -8.62 33.51
CA ALA A 22 -18.16 -8.48 34.98
C ALA A 22 -17.43 -9.64 35.70
N GLN A 23 -17.16 -10.74 34.98
CA GLN A 23 -16.44 -11.92 35.43
C GLN A 23 -14.96 -11.90 35.01
N GLY A 24 -14.50 -10.88 34.28
CA GLY A 24 -13.13 -10.78 33.78
C GLY A 24 -12.84 -11.54 32.49
N GLU A 25 -13.88 -12.01 31.78
CA GLU A 25 -13.74 -12.75 30.52
C GLU A 25 -13.75 -11.77 29.33
N ALA A 26 -13.00 -12.13 28.28
CA ALA A 26 -12.92 -11.35 27.05
C ALA A 26 -14.30 -11.25 26.37
N ARG A 27 -14.71 -10.02 26.04
CA ARG A 27 -15.92 -9.75 25.24
C ARG A 27 -15.66 -8.66 24.20
N MET A 28 -16.27 -8.82 23.04
CA MET A 28 -16.39 -7.74 22.08
C MET A 28 -17.38 -6.70 22.62
N VAL A 29 -17.01 -5.42 22.56
CA VAL A 29 -17.87 -4.32 23.05
C VAL A 29 -19.05 -4.15 22.11
N ASP A 30 -20.28 -4.10 22.65
CA ASP A 30 -21.43 -3.71 21.84
C ASP A 30 -21.35 -2.22 21.46
N VAL A 31 -21.53 -1.94 20.17
CA VAL A 31 -21.50 -0.59 19.58
C VAL A 31 -22.78 -0.26 18.84
N ALA A 32 -23.82 -1.10 18.92
CA ALA A 32 -25.07 -0.95 18.18
C ALA A 32 -25.72 0.43 18.39
N ASP A 33 -25.77 0.92 19.63
CA ASP A 33 -26.42 2.19 19.97
C ASP A 33 -25.51 3.42 19.82
N LYS A 34 -24.24 3.23 19.41
CA LYS A 34 -23.32 4.34 19.17
C LYS A 34 -23.63 4.98 17.81
N PRO A 35 -23.65 6.32 17.71
CA PRO A 35 -23.86 6.98 16.43
C PRO A 35 -22.69 6.72 15.46
N GLU A 36 -23.02 6.62 14.17
CA GLU A 36 -22.02 6.60 13.12
C GLU A 36 -21.41 7.98 12.92
N SER A 37 -20.10 8.01 12.74
CA SER A 37 -19.32 9.22 12.50
C SER A 37 -18.13 8.90 11.59
N ARG A 38 -17.59 9.93 10.92
CA ARG A 38 -16.31 9.81 10.23
C ARG A 38 -15.23 9.53 11.26
N ARG A 39 -14.41 8.52 11.00
CA ARG A 39 -13.34 8.07 11.88
C ARG A 39 -12.09 7.82 11.09
N GLU A 40 -10.98 8.29 11.62
CA GLU A 40 -9.68 8.20 10.97
C GLU A 40 -8.61 7.82 11.97
N ALA A 41 -7.61 7.09 11.51
CA ALA A 41 -6.42 6.80 12.28
C ALA A 41 -5.21 6.78 11.37
N SER A 42 -4.12 7.34 11.86
CA SER A 42 -2.81 7.31 11.22
C SER A 42 -1.82 6.63 12.17
N ALA A 43 -1.02 5.71 11.64
CA ALA A 43 0.01 4.99 12.38
C ALA A 43 1.34 5.02 11.64
N SER A 44 2.43 4.87 12.37
CA SER A 44 3.78 4.76 11.83
C SER A 44 4.54 3.58 12.43
N GLY A 45 5.59 3.15 11.74
CA GLY A 45 6.54 2.14 12.17
C GLY A 45 7.83 2.24 11.37
N ALA A 46 8.82 1.43 11.71
CA ALA A 46 10.06 1.34 10.95
C ALA A 46 10.59 -0.10 10.92
N ILE A 47 11.32 -0.41 9.85
CA ILE A 47 12.20 -1.59 9.78
C ILE A 47 13.64 -1.13 9.55
N TYR A 48 14.51 -1.48 10.50
CA TYR A 48 15.93 -1.18 10.48
C TYR A 48 16.68 -2.34 9.84
N MET A 49 17.68 -2.03 9.02
CA MET A 49 18.47 -3.02 8.27
C MET A 49 19.89 -2.52 8.04
N HIS A 50 20.79 -3.38 7.58
CA HIS A 50 22.12 -2.94 7.21
C HIS A 50 22.08 -1.92 6.06
N PRO A 51 22.99 -0.92 6.03
CA PRO A 51 23.05 0.05 4.94
C PRO A 51 23.16 -0.59 3.56
N ALA A 52 23.90 -1.71 3.44
CA ALA A 52 24.01 -2.45 2.18
C ALA A 52 22.68 -3.08 1.72
N THR A 53 21.83 -3.52 2.66
CA THR A 53 20.48 -4.04 2.40
C THR A 53 19.57 -2.91 1.95
N LEU A 54 19.63 -1.77 2.64
CA LEU A 54 18.85 -0.58 2.33
C LEU A 54 19.19 -0.03 0.94
N GLN A 55 20.49 0.00 0.60
CA GLN A 55 20.96 0.40 -0.73
C GLN A 55 20.39 -0.52 -1.82
N ARG A 56 20.44 -1.84 -1.63
CA ARG A 56 19.86 -2.80 -2.59
C ARG A 56 18.35 -2.60 -2.74
N LEU A 57 17.65 -2.28 -1.66
CA LEU A 57 16.24 -1.95 -1.68
C LEU A 57 15.98 -0.67 -2.49
N ALA A 58 16.75 0.40 -2.23
CA ALA A 58 16.64 1.68 -2.95
C ALA A 58 16.94 1.55 -4.45
N ASP A 59 17.95 0.73 -4.79
CA ASP A 59 18.36 0.45 -6.18
C ASP A 59 17.41 -0.54 -6.89
N GLY A 60 16.43 -1.11 -6.20
CA GLY A 60 15.54 -2.14 -6.74
C GLY A 60 16.24 -3.47 -7.06
N ASN A 61 17.44 -3.70 -6.52
CA ASN A 61 18.30 -4.85 -6.83
C ASN A 61 18.19 -5.94 -5.75
N LEU A 62 16.95 -6.32 -5.42
CA LEU A 62 16.66 -7.42 -4.51
C LEU A 62 16.14 -8.65 -5.28
N PRO A 63 16.47 -9.88 -4.86
CA PRO A 63 16.13 -11.11 -5.62
C PRO A 63 14.63 -11.34 -5.84
N LYS A 64 13.77 -10.65 -5.09
CA LYS A 64 12.32 -10.87 -5.04
C LYS A 64 11.50 -9.76 -5.74
N GLY A 65 12.13 -8.85 -6.48
CA GLY A 65 11.42 -7.81 -7.24
C GLY A 65 11.01 -6.59 -6.40
N ASP A 66 9.86 -5.96 -6.74
CA ASP A 66 9.42 -4.71 -6.10
C ASP A 66 8.90 -4.93 -4.68
N VAL A 67 9.82 -4.73 -3.72
CA VAL A 67 9.61 -4.94 -2.30
C VAL A 67 8.62 -3.93 -1.70
N LEU A 68 8.69 -2.66 -2.10
CA LEU A 68 7.83 -1.60 -1.55
C LEU A 68 6.40 -1.73 -2.07
N ALA A 69 6.21 -2.04 -3.36
CA ALA A 69 4.88 -2.31 -3.90
C ALA A 69 4.23 -3.53 -3.25
N THR A 70 4.99 -4.61 -3.07
CA THR A 70 4.51 -5.82 -2.38
C THR A 70 4.11 -5.52 -0.95
N ALA A 71 4.94 -4.79 -0.20
CA ALA A 71 4.63 -4.36 1.17
C ALA A 71 3.39 -3.46 1.23
N ARG A 72 3.17 -2.58 0.23
CA ARG A 72 1.97 -1.73 0.14
C ARG A 72 0.69 -2.55 0.00
N ILE A 73 0.69 -3.52 -0.92
CA ILE A 73 -0.45 -4.40 -1.14
C ILE A 73 -0.73 -5.24 0.11
N ALA A 74 0.31 -5.79 0.73
CA ALA A 74 0.19 -6.57 1.95
C ALA A 74 -0.39 -5.73 3.10
N ALA A 75 0.05 -4.49 3.28
CA ALA A 75 -0.48 -3.59 4.29
C ALA A 75 -1.97 -3.25 4.07
N ILE A 76 -2.38 -2.98 2.82
CA ILE A 76 -3.80 -2.74 2.48
C ILE A 76 -4.66 -3.98 2.78
N GLN A 77 -4.16 -5.18 2.45
CA GLN A 77 -4.85 -6.42 2.79
C GLN A 77 -4.90 -6.66 4.30
N GLY A 78 -3.80 -6.40 5.00
CA GLY A 78 -3.70 -6.49 6.46
C GLY A 78 -4.73 -5.60 7.15
N ALA A 79 -4.84 -4.34 6.73
CA ALA A 79 -5.85 -3.40 7.24
C ALA A 79 -7.27 -3.97 7.12
N LYS A 80 -7.64 -4.48 5.94
CA LYS A 80 -8.98 -5.04 5.67
C LYS A 80 -9.28 -6.31 6.48
N ARG A 81 -8.24 -7.07 6.86
CA ARG A 81 -8.33 -8.33 7.61
C ARG A 81 -8.01 -8.18 9.09
N THR A 82 -7.94 -6.96 9.61
CA THR A 82 -7.63 -6.68 11.03
C THR A 82 -8.52 -7.46 12.00
N HIS A 83 -9.82 -7.52 11.72
CA HIS A 83 -10.79 -8.24 12.54
C HIS A 83 -10.61 -9.77 12.54
N GLU A 84 -9.91 -10.35 11.55
CA GLU A 84 -9.55 -11.77 11.54
C GLU A 84 -8.32 -12.05 12.41
N LEU A 85 -7.47 -11.03 12.61
CA LEU A 85 -6.20 -11.15 13.33
C LEU A 85 -6.32 -10.74 14.80
N ILE A 86 -7.13 -9.73 15.10
CA ILE A 86 -7.30 -9.17 16.45
C ILE A 86 -8.65 -9.66 17.02
N PRO A 87 -8.66 -10.59 18.01
CA PRO A 87 -9.84 -11.38 18.38
C PRO A 87 -11.12 -10.61 18.77
N LEU A 88 -11.02 -9.36 19.21
CA LEU A 88 -12.14 -8.55 19.71
C LEU A 88 -12.40 -7.29 18.87
N CYS A 89 -11.76 -7.17 17.72
CA CYS A 89 -12.04 -6.10 16.77
C CYS A 89 -13.34 -6.39 16.00
N HIS A 90 -14.14 -5.36 15.78
CA HIS A 90 -15.30 -5.44 14.91
C HIS A 90 -14.85 -5.57 13.45
N ALA A 91 -15.64 -6.25 12.62
CA ALA A 91 -15.48 -6.19 11.17
C ALA A 91 -15.95 -4.81 10.67
N LEU A 92 -15.07 -4.08 9.98
CA LEU A 92 -15.30 -2.69 9.60
C LEU A 92 -15.19 -2.49 8.08
N PRO A 93 -16.18 -1.87 7.41
CA PRO A 93 -16.10 -1.54 5.99
C PRO A 93 -15.21 -0.32 5.78
N LEU A 94 -13.90 -0.53 5.71
CA LEU A 94 -12.93 0.54 5.45
C LEU A 94 -13.26 1.28 4.14
N SER A 95 -13.39 2.60 4.24
CA SER A 95 -13.64 3.47 3.07
C SER A 95 -12.35 3.92 2.40
N LYS A 96 -11.23 3.90 3.11
CA LYS A 96 -9.90 4.26 2.59
C LYS A 96 -8.80 3.62 3.42
N VAL A 97 -7.75 3.18 2.72
CA VAL A 97 -6.47 2.76 3.29
C VAL A 97 -5.38 3.35 2.41
N GLU A 98 -4.55 4.22 2.98
CA GLU A 98 -3.33 4.73 2.38
C GLU A 98 -2.13 4.19 3.16
N VAL A 99 -1.06 3.88 2.46
CA VAL A 99 0.18 3.36 3.04
C VAL A 99 1.31 4.02 2.30
N ASP A 100 2.31 4.56 2.99
CA ASP A 100 3.48 5.21 2.40
C ASP A 100 4.77 4.75 3.07
N PHE A 101 5.88 4.93 2.34
CA PHE A 101 7.21 4.52 2.76
C PHE A 101 8.19 5.68 2.61
N ARG A 102 9.12 5.81 3.54
CA ARG A 102 10.27 6.73 3.44
C ARG A 102 11.54 5.96 3.76
N VAL A 103 12.44 5.87 2.78
CA VAL A 103 13.79 5.33 2.98
C VAL A 103 14.61 6.40 3.69
N ASP A 104 15.22 6.04 4.82
CA ASP A 104 16.12 6.90 5.58
C ASP A 104 17.51 6.22 5.65
N GLU A 105 18.38 6.63 4.73
CA GLU A 105 19.75 6.12 4.63
C GLU A 105 20.58 6.46 5.86
N ALA A 106 20.35 7.62 6.47
CA ALA A 106 21.09 8.07 7.65
C ALA A 106 20.70 7.24 8.89
N ALA A 107 19.41 6.95 9.05
CA ALA A 107 18.91 6.10 10.13
C ALA A 107 19.00 4.59 9.83
N GLY A 108 19.36 4.21 8.60
CA GLY A 108 19.47 2.81 8.17
C GLY A 108 18.12 2.08 8.21
N CYS A 109 17.03 2.73 7.84
CA CYS A 109 15.70 2.14 7.96
C CYS A 109 14.73 2.55 6.85
N VAL A 110 13.63 1.80 6.75
CA VAL A 110 12.44 2.20 6.00
C VAL A 110 11.35 2.55 7.01
N HIS A 111 10.93 3.81 7.02
CA HIS A 111 9.73 4.23 7.73
C HIS A 111 8.49 3.81 6.94
N VAL A 112 7.48 3.35 7.67
CA VAL A 112 6.18 2.93 7.15
C VAL A 112 5.12 3.81 7.79
N PHE A 113 4.21 4.34 6.99
CA PHE A 113 3.07 5.13 7.43
C PHE A 113 1.80 4.50 6.88
N ALA A 114 0.73 4.47 7.67
CA ALA A 114 -0.58 4.06 7.21
C ALA A 114 -1.68 4.99 7.72
N HIS A 115 -2.66 5.27 6.87
CA HIS A 115 -3.84 6.06 7.20
C HIS A 115 -5.10 5.28 6.79
N CYS A 116 -5.98 5.04 7.76
CA CYS A 116 -7.24 4.33 7.57
C CYS A 116 -8.42 5.24 7.89
N ARG A 117 -9.53 5.06 7.16
CA ARG A 117 -10.75 5.85 7.35
C ARG A 117 -12.01 5.05 7.06
N LEU A 118 -13.07 5.34 7.81
CA LEU A 118 -14.43 4.88 7.57
C LEU A 118 -15.48 5.85 8.11
N ASN A 119 -16.75 5.57 7.81
CA ASN A 119 -17.90 6.05 8.59
C ASN A 119 -18.45 4.88 9.42
N GLY A 120 -18.50 5.01 10.74
CA GLY A 120 -18.87 3.88 11.60
C GLY A 120 -18.93 4.18 13.10
N ARG A 121 -19.14 3.13 13.89
CA ARG A 121 -19.49 3.21 15.32
C ARG A 121 -18.30 3.00 16.27
N THR A 122 -17.18 2.51 15.74
CA THR A 122 -15.91 2.31 16.45
C THR A 122 -14.74 2.79 15.60
N GLY A 123 -13.63 3.12 16.24
CA GLY A 123 -12.43 3.66 15.61
C GLY A 123 -11.70 2.65 14.72
N VAL A 124 -10.71 3.16 14.00
CA VAL A 124 -9.87 2.40 13.04
C VAL A 124 -8.39 2.38 13.42
N GLU A 125 -8.09 2.56 14.71
CA GLU A 125 -6.72 2.56 15.24
C GLU A 125 -6.02 1.24 14.92
N MET A 126 -6.74 0.13 15.06
CA MET A 126 -6.21 -1.21 14.86
C MET A 126 -5.93 -1.52 13.38
N GLU A 127 -6.74 -0.98 12.47
CA GLU A 127 -6.53 -1.14 11.03
C GLU A 127 -5.26 -0.42 10.57
N ALA A 128 -5.02 0.80 11.07
CA ALA A 128 -3.79 1.54 10.77
C ALA A 128 -2.54 0.85 11.35
N LEU A 129 -2.60 0.40 12.61
CA LEU A 129 -1.50 -0.33 13.27
C LEU A 129 -1.20 -1.67 12.58
N THR A 130 -2.24 -2.40 12.19
CA THR A 130 -2.11 -3.68 11.48
C THR A 130 -1.50 -3.47 10.10
N ALA A 131 -1.92 -2.44 9.37
CA ALA A 131 -1.34 -2.10 8.07
C ALA A 131 0.18 -1.88 8.16
N VAL A 132 0.63 -1.03 9.10
CA VAL A 132 2.06 -0.78 9.35
C VAL A 132 2.79 -2.07 9.70
N SER A 133 2.23 -2.88 10.62
CA SER A 133 2.85 -4.12 11.08
C SER A 133 3.04 -5.12 9.94
N VAL A 134 2.02 -5.31 9.11
CA VAL A 134 2.06 -6.23 7.97
C VAL A 134 3.01 -5.71 6.88
N ALA A 135 3.07 -4.40 6.62
CA ALA A 135 4.09 -3.83 5.75
C ALA A 135 5.50 -4.16 6.25
N CYS A 136 5.81 -3.90 7.52
CA CYS A 136 7.13 -4.20 8.09
C CYS A 136 7.47 -5.70 8.00
N LEU A 137 6.53 -6.59 8.31
CA LEU A 137 6.72 -8.04 8.18
C LEU A 137 6.96 -8.45 6.72
N THR A 138 6.28 -7.80 5.78
CA THR A 138 6.47 -8.07 4.35
C THR A 138 7.83 -7.58 3.87
N LEU A 139 8.26 -6.38 4.27
CA LEU A 139 9.61 -5.88 4.01
C LEU A 139 10.67 -6.87 4.56
N TYR A 140 10.45 -7.38 5.77
CA TYR A 140 11.31 -8.40 6.34
C TYR A 140 11.35 -9.66 5.46
N ASP A 141 10.19 -10.21 5.07
CA ASP A 141 10.12 -11.43 4.25
C ASP A 141 10.86 -11.30 2.91
N MET A 142 10.75 -10.12 2.30
CA MET A 142 11.34 -9.79 1.01
C MET A 142 12.86 -9.59 1.10
N CYS A 143 13.37 -9.11 2.23
CA CYS A 143 14.79 -8.82 2.43
C CYS A 143 15.58 -9.90 3.20
N LYS A 144 14.91 -10.84 3.91
CA LYS A 144 15.55 -11.82 4.82
C LYS A 144 16.59 -12.74 4.21
N ALA A 145 16.62 -12.86 2.88
CA ALA A 145 17.63 -13.64 2.17
C ALA A 145 19.00 -12.94 2.16
N VAL A 146 18.99 -11.60 2.23
CA VAL A 146 20.19 -10.75 2.20
C VAL A 146 20.56 -10.30 3.62
N ASP A 147 19.57 -10.09 4.48
CA ASP A 147 19.76 -9.54 5.82
C ASP A 147 18.79 -10.17 6.81
N LYS A 148 19.30 -10.93 7.80
CA LYS A 148 18.46 -11.59 8.80
C LYS A 148 18.42 -10.84 10.13
N ASP A 149 19.25 -9.80 10.29
CA ASP A 149 19.40 -9.06 11.53
C ASP A 149 18.49 -7.81 11.56
N MET A 150 17.60 -7.68 10.57
CA MET A 150 16.63 -6.61 10.51
C MET A 150 15.74 -6.56 11.75
N VAL A 151 15.43 -5.33 12.21
CA VAL A 151 14.61 -5.10 13.40
C VAL A 151 13.38 -4.30 13.02
N ILE A 152 12.20 -4.83 13.34
CA ILE A 152 10.94 -4.09 13.24
C ILE A 152 10.70 -3.36 14.56
N GLY A 153 10.39 -2.07 14.50
CA GLY A 153 10.21 -1.26 15.69
C GLY A 153 9.35 -0.02 15.47
N SER A 154 9.19 0.76 16.54
CA SER A 154 8.52 2.06 16.52
C SER A 154 7.08 2.02 15.98
N ILE A 155 6.40 0.87 16.05
CA ILE A 155 5.01 0.74 15.60
C ILE A 155 4.11 1.44 16.62
N GLN A 156 3.41 2.48 16.17
CA GLN A 156 2.65 3.35 17.06
C GLN A 156 1.53 4.08 16.33
N LEU A 157 0.47 4.44 17.09
CA LEU A 157 -0.60 5.31 16.61
C LEU A 157 -0.13 6.76 16.66
N ASP A 158 -0.18 7.48 15.55
CA ASP A 158 0.24 8.88 15.48
C ASP A 158 -0.92 9.83 15.74
N GLU A 159 -2.07 9.53 15.16
CA GLU A 159 -3.26 10.35 15.24
C GLU A 159 -4.49 9.48 15.14
N LYS A 160 -5.58 9.89 15.79
CA LYS A 160 -6.91 9.45 15.44
C LYS A 160 -7.91 10.58 15.61
N SER A 161 -9.00 10.51 14.85
CA SER A 161 -10.09 11.46 14.94
C SER A 161 -11.46 10.77 14.95
N GLY A 162 -12.42 11.42 15.59
CA GLY A 162 -13.81 10.99 15.63
C GLY A 162 -14.16 9.97 16.74
N GLY A 163 -15.45 9.92 17.06
CA GLY A 163 -15.98 9.14 18.19
C GLY A 163 -15.97 9.87 19.52
N MET A 164 -16.53 9.21 20.53
CA MET A 164 -16.77 9.82 21.85
C MET A 164 -15.51 10.10 22.67
N SER A 165 -14.42 9.35 22.41
CA SER A 165 -13.14 9.56 23.11
C SER A 165 -12.36 10.77 22.60
N GLY A 166 -12.88 11.45 21.57
CA GLY A 166 -12.24 12.61 20.97
C GLY A 166 -11.01 12.26 20.13
N ASP A 167 -10.39 13.32 19.63
CA ASP A 167 -9.21 13.24 18.80
C ASP A 167 -7.97 13.01 19.67
N TYR A 168 -7.05 12.22 19.15
CA TYR A 168 -5.75 12.00 19.77
C TYR A 168 -4.68 12.34 18.75
N GLN A 169 -3.66 13.05 19.21
CA GLN A 169 -2.45 13.30 18.44
C GLN A 169 -1.25 13.03 19.34
N ARG A 170 -0.32 12.21 18.85
CA ARG A 170 0.92 11.94 19.53
C ARG A 170 1.74 13.22 19.61
N ALA A 171 2.23 13.55 20.81
CA ALA A 171 3.17 14.66 20.98
C ALA A 171 4.41 14.40 20.11
N ALA A 172 4.79 15.37 19.29
CA ALA A 172 5.84 15.20 18.29
C ALA A 172 7.18 14.81 18.93
N SER A 173 7.76 13.71 18.46
CA SER A 173 9.22 13.56 18.38
C SER A 173 9.64 14.03 16.98
N ALA A 174 10.71 14.81 16.88
CA ALA A 174 11.07 15.62 15.72
C ALA A 174 10.94 14.95 14.31
N GLU A 175 10.37 15.77 13.41
CA GLU A 175 10.46 15.84 11.94
C GLU A 175 9.84 14.75 11.03
N ARG A 176 8.59 15.03 10.61
CA ARG A 176 7.99 14.59 9.34
C ARG A 176 8.25 15.64 8.26
N THR A 177 9.02 15.28 7.25
CA THR A 177 8.83 15.79 5.88
C THR A 177 8.42 14.60 5.01
N PRO A 178 7.18 14.57 4.49
CA PRO A 178 6.84 13.67 3.41
C PRO A 178 7.63 14.11 2.19
N ILE A 179 8.40 13.19 1.59
CA ILE A 179 8.83 13.38 0.20
C ILE A 179 7.56 13.19 -0.63
N VAL A 180 6.92 14.30 -0.98
CA VAL A 180 6.18 14.39 -2.24
C VAL A 180 7.23 14.17 -3.32
N THR A 181 7.02 13.20 -4.20
CA THR A 181 7.83 12.95 -5.39
C THR A 181 8.26 14.29 -6.00
N GLY A 182 9.55 14.60 -5.92
CA GLY A 182 10.07 15.91 -6.28
C GLY A 182 9.79 16.28 -7.73
N GLU A 183 9.72 17.59 -7.98
CA GLU A 183 10.00 18.15 -9.30
C GLU A 183 11.41 17.70 -9.71
N GLY A 184 11.48 16.74 -10.65
CA GLY A 184 12.73 16.21 -11.16
C GLY A 184 13.41 17.22 -12.10
N ALA A 185 14.57 17.72 -11.69
CA ALA A 185 15.51 18.38 -12.59
C ALA A 185 16.29 17.33 -13.41
N SER A 186 15.94 17.28 -14.69
CA SER A 186 16.75 16.90 -15.87
C SER A 186 17.99 16.00 -15.65
N GLY A 187 17.77 14.69 -15.61
CA GLY A 187 18.68 13.74 -16.22
C GLY A 187 18.06 13.28 -17.54
N GLU A 188 18.63 13.71 -18.68
CA GLU A 188 18.18 13.27 -20.00
C GLU A 188 18.30 11.74 -20.11
N VAL A 189 17.15 11.07 -20.05
CA VAL A 189 16.94 9.80 -20.75
C VAL A 189 16.06 10.18 -21.93
N SER A 190 16.54 9.97 -23.16
CA SER A 190 15.78 10.28 -24.37
C SER A 190 14.43 9.58 -24.34
N LEU A 191 13.39 10.33 -23.97
CA LEU A 191 12.01 10.03 -24.30
C LEU A 191 11.89 10.13 -25.82
N GLY A 192 11.65 8.99 -26.46
CA GLY A 192 11.17 8.97 -27.84
C GLY A 192 10.01 9.95 -27.98
N SER A 193 10.05 10.74 -29.04
CA SER A 193 9.24 11.93 -29.30
C SER A 193 7.83 11.89 -28.70
N LEU A 194 7.57 12.85 -27.80
CA LEU A 194 6.23 13.18 -27.31
C LEU A 194 5.32 13.49 -28.49
N ILE A 195 4.34 12.61 -28.73
CA ILE A 195 3.12 12.96 -29.42
C ILE A 195 2.32 13.87 -28.46
N GLY A 196 1.74 14.96 -28.96
CA GLY A 196 1.20 16.07 -28.17
C GLY A 196 0.23 15.65 -27.07
N ALA A 197 0.27 16.35 -25.93
CA ALA A 197 -0.48 16.07 -24.70
C ALA A 197 -2.02 16.20 -24.79
N ASP A 198 -2.57 16.33 -26.00
CA ASP A 198 -4.01 16.51 -26.28
C ASP A 198 -4.56 15.53 -27.33
N GLU A 199 -3.76 14.55 -27.78
CA GLU A 199 -4.23 13.53 -28.72
C GLU A 199 -4.77 12.28 -27.97
N PRO A 200 -5.98 11.79 -28.32
CA PRO A 200 -6.55 10.59 -27.73
C PRO A 200 -5.59 9.40 -27.88
N CYS A 201 -5.12 8.82 -26.78
CA CYS A 201 -4.09 7.79 -26.82
C CYS A 201 -4.26 6.71 -25.74
N VAL A 202 -4.06 5.45 -26.15
CA VAL A 202 -3.98 4.33 -25.22
C VAL A 202 -2.61 4.36 -24.55
N ARG A 203 -2.58 4.34 -23.22
CA ARG A 203 -1.33 4.25 -22.44
C ARG A 203 -0.95 2.80 -22.26
N VAL A 204 0.22 2.41 -22.74
CA VAL A 204 0.67 1.01 -22.69
C VAL A 204 1.83 0.87 -21.72
N LYS A 205 1.69 -0.01 -20.73
CA LYS A 205 2.74 -0.34 -19.77
C LYS A 205 3.29 -1.74 -20.02
N CYS A 206 4.61 -1.87 -20.04
CA CYS A 206 5.28 -3.17 -20.02
C CYS A 206 5.83 -3.38 -18.61
N LEU A 207 5.49 -4.51 -17.98
CA LEU A 207 5.84 -4.78 -16.59
C LEU A 207 6.73 -6.02 -16.45
N ALA A 208 7.40 -6.12 -15.29
CA ALA A 208 8.29 -7.23 -14.93
C ALA A 208 9.34 -7.52 -16.03
N GLU A 209 9.67 -8.80 -16.25
CA GLU A 209 10.67 -9.23 -17.25
C GLU A 209 10.37 -8.69 -18.67
N LEU A 210 9.10 -8.43 -19.01
CA LEU A 210 8.74 -7.85 -20.32
C LEU A 210 9.33 -6.45 -20.48
N ARG A 211 9.34 -5.63 -19.41
CA ARG A 211 9.95 -4.30 -19.42
C ARG A 211 11.45 -4.38 -19.70
N GLU A 212 12.13 -5.30 -19.02
CA GLU A 212 13.58 -5.50 -19.16
C GLU A 212 13.93 -6.02 -20.56
N ARG A 213 13.17 -7.02 -21.03
CA ARG A 213 13.33 -7.61 -22.37
C ARG A 213 13.14 -6.59 -23.48
N LEU A 214 12.15 -5.70 -23.34
CA LEU A 214 11.86 -4.68 -24.35
C LEU A 214 12.68 -3.40 -24.17
N GLY A 215 13.21 -3.14 -22.97
CA GLY A 215 13.81 -1.85 -22.62
C GLY A 215 12.81 -0.68 -22.70
N ILE A 216 11.51 -0.95 -22.61
CA ILE A 216 10.42 0.03 -22.70
C ILE A 216 9.54 -0.18 -21.46
N GLY A 217 9.35 0.86 -20.65
CA GLY A 217 8.44 0.81 -19.49
C GLY A 217 7.02 1.25 -19.84
N GLU A 218 6.90 2.30 -20.66
CA GLU A 218 5.63 2.88 -21.05
C GLU A 218 5.73 3.43 -22.48
N VAL A 219 4.64 3.35 -23.23
CA VAL A 219 4.50 3.93 -24.57
C VAL A 219 3.06 4.38 -24.79
N ASN A 220 2.87 5.55 -25.39
CA ASN A 220 1.56 6.06 -25.78
C ASN A 220 1.28 5.69 -27.23
N VAL A 221 0.11 5.10 -27.48
CA VAL A 221 -0.33 4.73 -28.82
C VAL A 221 -1.51 5.63 -29.19
N PRO A 222 -1.36 6.53 -30.19
CA PRO A 222 -2.48 7.34 -30.66
C PRO A 222 -3.63 6.45 -31.11
N PHE A 223 -4.83 6.71 -30.59
CA PHE A 223 -6.00 5.87 -30.81
C PHE A 223 -6.36 5.80 -32.31
N GLU A 224 -6.13 6.87 -33.05
CA GLU A 224 -6.35 6.95 -34.50
C GLU A 224 -5.46 6.01 -35.33
N ARG A 225 -4.31 5.56 -34.79
CA ARG A 225 -3.44 4.61 -35.48
C ARG A 225 -3.94 3.16 -35.37
N MET A 226 -4.92 2.91 -34.51
CA MET A 226 -5.49 1.58 -34.31
C MET A 226 -6.55 1.27 -35.37
N LYS A 227 -6.31 0.24 -36.19
CA LYS A 227 -7.30 -0.25 -37.17
C LYS A 227 -8.50 -0.94 -36.53
N SER A 228 -8.30 -1.53 -35.34
CA SER A 228 -9.34 -2.08 -34.48
C SER A 228 -9.18 -1.50 -33.08
N ALA A 229 -10.28 -1.09 -32.46
CA ALA A 229 -10.32 -0.52 -31.11
C ALA A 229 -10.33 -1.63 -30.04
N ASP A 230 -9.40 -2.56 -30.12
CA ASP A 230 -9.25 -3.69 -29.19
C ASP A 230 -7.76 -3.99 -28.91
N VAL A 231 -7.50 -4.86 -27.94
CA VAL A 231 -6.12 -5.24 -27.53
C VAL A 231 -5.32 -5.84 -28.71
N SER A 232 -5.96 -6.58 -29.60
CA SER A 232 -5.31 -7.14 -30.81
C SER A 232 -4.86 -6.04 -31.77
N GLY A 233 -5.72 -5.05 -32.01
CA GLY A 233 -5.41 -3.85 -32.79
C GLY A 233 -4.26 -3.07 -32.17
N LEU A 234 -4.25 -2.92 -30.85
CA LEU A 234 -3.16 -2.28 -30.12
C LEU A 234 -1.82 -3.02 -30.30
N LYS A 235 -1.79 -4.35 -30.14
CA LYS A 235 -0.59 -5.18 -30.38
C LYS A 235 -0.05 -5.00 -31.80
N THR A 236 -0.95 -4.95 -32.79
CA THR A 236 -0.58 -4.74 -34.19
C THR A 236 0.12 -3.40 -34.39
N VAL A 237 -0.41 -2.32 -33.78
CA VAL A 237 0.21 -0.99 -33.87
C VAL A 237 1.56 -0.95 -33.17
N LEU A 238 1.66 -1.50 -31.95
CA LEU A 238 2.91 -1.57 -31.21
C LEU A 238 4.02 -2.26 -32.01
N LYS A 239 3.71 -3.41 -32.64
CA LYS A 239 4.63 -4.12 -33.52
C LYS A 239 5.11 -3.31 -34.72
N SER A 240 4.22 -2.48 -35.28
CA SER A 240 4.56 -1.61 -36.41
C SER A 240 5.39 -0.40 -35.99
N MET A 241 5.24 0.06 -34.74
CA MET A 241 6.00 1.16 -34.18
C MET A 241 7.42 0.74 -33.80
N ASP A 242 7.58 -0.45 -33.22
CA ASP A 242 8.87 -0.98 -32.79
C ASP A 242 8.91 -2.51 -32.87
N SER A 243 9.93 -3.05 -33.54
CA SER A 243 10.09 -4.49 -33.76
C SER A 243 10.29 -5.28 -32.47
N ARG A 244 10.66 -4.63 -31.36
CA ARG A 244 10.74 -5.26 -30.04
C ARG A 244 9.40 -5.84 -29.58
N PHE A 245 8.27 -5.26 -29.99
CA PHE A 245 6.93 -5.74 -29.60
C PHE A 245 6.44 -6.98 -30.36
N VAL A 246 7.22 -7.54 -31.29
CA VAL A 246 6.86 -8.77 -32.03
C VAL A 246 6.48 -9.92 -31.08
N GLY A 247 7.17 -10.01 -29.94
CA GLY A 247 6.96 -11.05 -28.93
C GLY A 247 5.75 -10.87 -28.00
N LEU A 248 4.86 -9.88 -28.23
CA LEU A 248 3.62 -9.73 -27.46
C LEU A 248 2.55 -10.78 -27.79
N GLU A 249 2.68 -11.46 -28.93
CA GLU A 249 1.80 -12.57 -29.33
C GLU A 249 2.41 -13.94 -29.01
N GLU A 250 3.66 -13.98 -28.55
CA GLU A 250 4.30 -15.22 -28.13
C GLU A 250 3.67 -15.70 -26.82
N GLY A 251 3.29 -16.98 -26.78
CA GLY A 251 2.52 -17.56 -25.68
C GLY A 251 3.21 -17.36 -24.32
N ARG A 252 2.48 -16.74 -23.39
CA ARG A 252 2.83 -16.29 -22.02
C ARG A 252 2.97 -14.78 -21.83
N ILE A 253 2.37 -13.92 -22.64
CA ILE A 253 2.14 -12.51 -22.24
C ILE A 253 0.67 -12.31 -21.89
N LEU A 254 0.42 -11.92 -20.65
CA LEU A 254 -0.87 -11.53 -20.11
C LEU A 254 -1.13 -10.05 -20.38
N CYS A 255 -2.42 -9.70 -20.45
CA CYS A 255 -2.90 -8.35 -20.67
C CYS A 255 -3.89 -7.96 -19.57
N ALA A 256 -3.81 -6.74 -19.08
CA ALA A 256 -4.85 -6.12 -18.27
C ALA A 256 -5.21 -4.74 -18.82
N VAL A 257 -6.49 -4.43 -18.91
CA VAL A 257 -7.02 -3.11 -19.26
C VAL A 257 -7.57 -2.50 -17.97
N ASN A 258 -7.07 -1.32 -17.59
CA ASN A 258 -7.46 -0.61 -16.35
C ASN A 258 -7.43 -1.52 -15.12
N GLN A 259 -6.34 -2.28 -14.95
CA GLN A 259 -6.10 -3.23 -13.85
C GLN A 259 -7.01 -4.49 -13.85
N VAL A 260 -7.80 -4.71 -14.91
CA VAL A 260 -8.64 -5.90 -15.07
C VAL A 260 -8.08 -6.79 -16.18
N MET A 261 -7.94 -8.10 -15.91
CA MET A 261 -7.48 -9.07 -16.90
C MET A 261 -8.30 -9.02 -18.19
N ALA A 262 -7.61 -8.95 -19.32
CA ALA A 262 -8.19 -8.74 -20.63
C ALA A 262 -7.62 -9.73 -21.67
N GLY A 263 -8.43 -10.02 -22.68
CA GLY A 263 -8.03 -10.83 -23.84
C GLY A 263 -7.86 -9.98 -25.09
N ASP A 264 -7.42 -10.59 -26.19
CA ASP A 264 -7.15 -9.88 -27.44
C ASP A 264 -8.37 -9.17 -28.04
N ALA A 265 -9.59 -9.68 -27.77
CA ALA A 265 -10.84 -9.08 -28.22
C ALA A 265 -11.42 -8.02 -27.27
N THR A 266 -10.74 -7.70 -26.16
CA THR A 266 -11.22 -6.69 -25.22
C THR A 266 -11.20 -5.31 -25.88
N PRO A 267 -12.35 -4.59 -25.92
CA PRO A 267 -12.44 -3.27 -26.54
C PRO A 267 -11.67 -2.24 -25.73
N LEU A 268 -11.15 -1.22 -26.42
CA LEU A 268 -10.37 -0.13 -25.85
C LEU A 268 -10.98 1.22 -26.20
N THR A 269 -10.76 2.19 -25.32
CA THR A 269 -11.05 3.61 -25.48
C THR A 269 -9.76 4.41 -25.46
N ALA A 270 -9.85 5.67 -25.88
CA ALA A 270 -8.72 6.58 -25.96
C ALA A 270 -8.10 7.00 -24.60
N ASP A 271 -8.71 6.62 -23.49
CA ASP A 271 -8.24 6.96 -22.13
C ASP A 271 -7.69 5.74 -21.37
N ASP A 272 -7.79 4.55 -21.97
CA ASP A 272 -7.48 3.29 -21.32
C ASP A 272 -5.98 3.11 -21.08
N GLU A 273 -5.68 2.48 -19.94
CA GLU A 273 -4.37 1.96 -19.61
C GLU A 273 -4.32 0.46 -19.89
N VAL A 274 -3.36 0.01 -20.69
CA VAL A 274 -3.15 -1.39 -21.04
C VAL A 274 -1.80 -1.86 -20.53
N ALA A 275 -1.78 -2.86 -19.65
CA ALA A 275 -0.57 -3.46 -19.12
C ALA A 275 -0.30 -4.83 -19.76
N PHE A 276 0.90 -5.02 -20.31
CA PHE A 276 1.41 -6.32 -20.73
C PHE A 276 2.44 -6.85 -19.73
N PHE A 277 2.33 -8.12 -19.35
CA PHE A 277 3.20 -8.73 -18.35
C PHE A 277 3.28 -10.25 -18.50
N PRO A 278 4.40 -10.90 -18.13
CA PRO A 278 4.48 -12.36 -18.10
C PRO A 278 3.58 -12.96 -17.00
N PRO A 279 3.11 -14.22 -17.11
CA PRO A 279 2.42 -14.90 -16.03
C PRO A 279 3.34 -15.03 -14.82
N VAL A 280 2.76 -14.90 -13.64
CA VAL A 280 3.48 -15.17 -12.39
C VAL A 280 3.73 -16.67 -12.30
N THR A 281 4.90 -17.12 -12.73
CA THR A 281 5.36 -18.49 -12.44
C THR A 281 5.93 -18.47 -11.03
N GLY A 282 5.20 -19.05 -10.08
CA GLY A 282 5.73 -19.31 -8.74
C GLY A 282 6.97 -20.19 -8.85
N GLY A 283 8.11 -19.63 -8.45
CA GLY A 283 9.37 -20.35 -8.21
C GLY A 283 9.59 -20.51 -6.72
#